data_AF-A0A7K2Z694-F1
#
_entry.id   AF-A0A7K2Z694-F1
#
_cell.length_a   1.000
_cell.length_b   1.000
_cell.length_c   1.000
_cell.angle_alpha   90.00
_cell.angle_beta   90.00
_cell.angle_gamma   90.00
#
_symmetry.space_group_name_H-M   'P 1'
#
loop_
_entity.id
_entity.type
_entity.pdbx_description
1 polymer ?
#
loop_
_entity_poly.entity_id
_entity_poly.type
_entity_poly.pdbx_seq_one_letter_code
_entity_poly.pdbx_strand_id
1 'polypeptide(L)'
;RTAAGGPVDTAKLTNADGIPDYNYDAVSGVTYDIDIAQPVGSRIVGLSFEGKPVDPAARFVFAVNNYRASGGGNFPHVPGAKQVWANSDEIRNTIIAWVQAKGSVDPAAFASVGWRLTREGTPVFP
;
A
#
# COMPACT_ATOMS: atom_id res chain seq x y z
N ARG A 1 18.04 -6.22 -11.22
CA ARG A 1 17.12 -7.34 -10.88
C ARG A 1 17.90 -8.39 -10.15
N THR A 2 17.55 -8.69 -8.91
CA THR A 2 18.19 -9.77 -8.15
C THR A 2 17.61 -11.09 -8.70
N ALA A 3 18.41 -12.14 -8.93
CA ALA A 3 17.94 -13.47 -9.38
C ALA A 3 17.45 -14.37 -8.23
N ALA A 4 16.35 -15.12 -8.43
CA ALA A 4 15.68 -15.89 -7.38
C ALA A 4 16.61 -16.87 -6.62
N GLY A 5 16.26 -17.16 -5.37
CA GLY A 5 17.03 -18.06 -4.50
C GLY A 5 18.32 -17.50 -3.88
N GLY A 6 18.79 -16.31 -4.30
CA GLY A 6 19.96 -15.67 -3.70
C GLY A 6 19.63 -14.85 -2.42
N PRO A 7 20.59 -14.68 -1.50
CA PRO A 7 20.40 -13.85 -0.31
C PRO A 7 20.04 -12.41 -0.69
N VAL A 8 19.15 -11.80 0.10
CA VAL A 8 18.72 -10.41 -0.07
C VAL A 8 19.76 -9.52 0.60
N ASP A 9 20.56 -8.83 -0.20
CA ASP A 9 21.49 -7.81 0.28
C ASP A 9 20.76 -6.48 0.43
N THR A 10 20.32 -6.17 1.66
CA THR A 10 19.55 -4.96 1.96
C THR A 10 20.35 -3.68 1.74
N ALA A 11 21.68 -3.72 1.83
CA ALA A 11 22.53 -2.57 1.52
C ALA A 11 22.57 -2.25 0.02
N LYS A 12 22.22 -3.24 -0.82
CA LYS A 12 22.07 -3.07 -2.28
C LYS A 12 20.63 -2.85 -2.72
N LEU A 13 19.66 -2.87 -1.79
CA LEU A 13 18.31 -2.38 -2.07
C LEU A 13 18.39 -0.86 -2.14
N THR A 14 18.93 -0.36 -3.25
CA THR A 14 18.94 1.07 -3.53
C THR A 14 17.56 1.46 -4.09
N ASN A 15 17.23 2.73 -3.90
CA ASN A 15 16.07 3.42 -4.47
C ASN A 15 15.65 2.85 -5.83
N ALA A 16 14.33 2.72 -6.00
CA ALA A 16 13.70 2.08 -7.14
C ALA A 16 13.89 2.84 -8.46
N ASP A 17 15.10 2.76 -9.01
CA ASP A 17 15.50 3.37 -10.28
C ASP A 17 15.21 4.89 -10.35
N GLY A 18 15.37 5.58 -9.21
CA GLY A 18 15.11 7.02 -9.10
C GLY A 18 13.63 7.41 -8.91
N ILE A 19 12.75 6.44 -8.69
CA ILE A 19 11.35 6.72 -8.33
C ILE A 19 11.31 7.34 -6.92
N PRO A 20 10.62 8.48 -6.74
CA PRO A 20 10.47 9.10 -5.43
C PRO A 20 9.66 8.24 -4.45
N ASP A 21 10.09 8.20 -3.18
CA ASP A 21 9.48 7.34 -2.16
C ASP A 21 7.99 7.63 -1.93
N TYR A 22 7.57 8.88 -2.10
CA TYR A 22 6.18 9.28 -1.97
C TYR A 22 5.26 8.64 -3.02
N ASN A 23 5.80 7.93 -4.03
CA ASN A 23 5.03 7.14 -5.00
C ASN A 23 4.86 5.67 -4.62
N TYR A 24 5.32 5.26 -3.43
CA TYR A 24 5.01 3.95 -2.86
C TYR A 24 3.86 4.09 -1.86
N ASP A 25 2.73 3.46 -2.19
CA ASP A 25 1.58 3.35 -1.29
C ASP A 25 1.50 1.93 -0.72
N ALA A 26 1.24 1.82 0.58
CA ALA A 26 0.81 0.58 1.22
C ALA A 26 -0.71 0.63 1.44
N VAL A 27 -1.40 -0.44 1.07
CA VAL A 27 -2.86 -0.51 1.19
C VAL A 27 -3.23 -1.15 2.53
N SER A 28 -4.02 -0.43 3.34
CA SER A 28 -4.56 -0.95 4.60
C SER A 28 -5.92 -1.62 4.39
N GLY A 29 -6.27 -2.58 5.26
CA GLY A 29 -7.55 -3.31 5.23
C GLY A 29 -7.57 -4.56 4.34
N VAL A 30 -6.48 -4.84 3.62
CA VAL A 30 -6.30 -6.04 2.80
C VAL A 30 -5.00 -6.75 3.16
N THR A 31 -4.90 -8.03 2.80
CA THR A 31 -3.65 -8.79 2.90
C THR A 31 -3.15 -9.21 1.52
N TYR A 32 -1.85 -9.10 1.26
CA TYR A 32 -1.27 -9.45 -0.03
C TYR A 32 0.26 -9.62 0.03
N ASP A 33 0.80 -10.47 -0.82
CA ASP A 33 2.23 -10.59 -1.05
C ASP A 33 2.65 -9.72 -2.25
N ILE A 34 3.82 -9.08 -2.16
CA ILE A 34 4.46 -8.39 -3.29
C ILE A 34 5.64 -9.25 -3.74
N ASP A 35 5.44 -10.07 -4.77
CA ASP A 35 6.48 -10.92 -5.34
C ASP A 35 7.36 -10.12 -6.29
N ILE A 36 8.55 -9.74 -5.82
CA ILE A 36 9.48 -8.90 -6.58
C ILE A 36 10.21 -9.66 -7.69
N ALA A 37 10.09 -10.99 -7.76
CA ALA A 37 10.59 -11.77 -8.88
C ALA A 37 9.65 -11.70 -10.11
N GLN A 38 8.37 -11.41 -9.90
CA GLN A 38 7.40 -11.29 -10.98
C GLN A 38 7.61 -10.00 -11.80
N PRO A 39 7.23 -10.02 -13.10
CA PRO A 39 7.21 -8.82 -13.94
C PRO A 39 6.38 -7.68 -13.32
N VAL A 40 6.75 -6.43 -13.62
CA VAL A 40 5.94 -5.25 -13.26
C VAL A 40 4.53 -5.42 -13.81
N GLY A 41 3.52 -5.17 -12.99
CA GLY A 41 2.10 -5.41 -13.32
C GLY A 41 1.56 -6.77 -12.83
N SER A 42 2.43 -7.70 -12.42
CA SER A 42 2.04 -9.04 -11.95
C SER A 42 2.59 -9.39 -10.57
N ARG A 43 2.99 -8.39 -9.77
CA ARG A 43 3.67 -8.60 -8.48
C ARG A 43 2.75 -8.85 -7.30
N ILE A 44 1.47 -8.48 -7.38
CA ILE A 44 0.53 -8.65 -6.27
C ILE A 44 -0.03 -10.07 -6.29
N VAL A 45 0.19 -10.82 -5.21
CA VAL A 45 -0.23 -12.23 -5.07
C VAL A 45 -1.10 -12.38 -3.82
N GLY A 46 -2.15 -13.21 -3.90
CA GLY A 46 -2.97 -13.57 -2.74
C GLY A 46 -3.80 -12.42 -2.15
N LEU A 47 -4.12 -11.39 -2.94
CA LEU A 47 -4.90 -10.24 -2.49
C LEU A 47 -6.24 -10.70 -1.87
N SER A 48 -6.39 -10.41 -0.58
CA SER A 48 -7.55 -10.83 0.20
C SER A 48 -8.10 -9.67 1.03
N PHE A 49 -9.42 -9.62 1.16
CA PHE A 49 -10.17 -8.71 2.01
C PHE A 49 -10.99 -9.53 3.00
N GLU A 50 -10.90 -9.20 4.30
CA GLU A 50 -11.58 -9.97 5.37
C GLU A 50 -11.30 -11.48 5.33
N GLY A 51 -10.06 -11.86 4.99
CA GLY A 51 -9.62 -13.25 4.90
C GLY A 51 -10.13 -14.02 3.68
N LYS A 52 -10.78 -13.35 2.72
CA LYS A 52 -11.27 -13.96 1.47
C LYS A 52 -10.57 -13.35 0.26
N PRO A 53 -10.27 -14.14 -0.79
CA PRO A 53 -9.76 -13.60 -2.04
C PRO A 53 -10.67 -12.50 -2.58
N VAL A 54 -10.07 -11.39 -3.05
CA VAL A 54 -10.83 -10.30 -3.65
C VAL A 54 -11.43 -10.77 -4.98
N ASP A 55 -12.75 -10.68 -5.10
CA ASP A 55 -13.45 -10.85 -6.38
C ASP A 55 -13.09 -9.67 -7.29
N PRO A 56 -12.61 -9.91 -8.54
CA PRO A 56 -12.34 -8.84 -9.51
C PRO A 56 -13.55 -7.92 -9.81
N ALA A 57 -14.79 -8.39 -9.58
CA ALA A 57 -16.00 -7.60 -9.73
C ALA A 57 -16.41 -6.81 -8.47
N ALA A 58 -15.75 -7.04 -7.33
CA ALA A 58 -16.04 -6.34 -6.09
C ALA A 58 -15.78 -4.83 -6.22
N ARG A 59 -16.55 -4.04 -5.46
CA ARG A 59 -16.43 -2.58 -5.41
C ARG A 59 -16.10 -2.13 -4.01
N PHE A 60 -15.12 -1.24 -3.90
CA PHE A 60 -14.64 -0.69 -2.63
C PHE A 60 -14.72 0.83 -2.65
N VAL A 61 -14.90 1.42 -1.48
CA VAL A 61 -14.56 2.82 -1.26
C VAL A 61 -13.10 2.84 -0.84
N PHE A 62 -12.26 3.50 -1.63
CA PHE A 62 -10.83 3.57 -1.38
C PHE A 62 -10.43 5.01 -1.03
N ALA A 63 -9.94 5.21 0.18
CA ALA A 63 -9.51 6.52 0.64
C ALA A 63 -8.10 6.82 0.13
N VAL A 64 -7.94 7.99 -0.51
CA VAL A 64 -6.66 8.47 -1.02
C VAL A 64 -6.49 9.95 -0.66
N ASN A 65 -5.25 10.43 -0.65
CA ASN A 65 -5.00 11.87 -0.52
C ASN A 65 -5.34 12.63 -1.82
N ASN A 66 -5.39 13.96 -1.74
CA ASN A 66 -5.69 14.83 -2.88
C ASN A 66 -4.65 14.74 -4.01
N TYR A 67 -3.38 14.45 -3.71
CA TYR A 67 -2.33 14.26 -4.72
C TYR A 67 -2.65 13.04 -5.62
N ARG A 68 -3.07 11.92 -5.04
CA ARG A 68 -3.50 10.72 -5.78
C ARG A 68 -4.80 10.94 -6.53
N ALA A 69 -5.78 11.55 -5.88
CA ALA A 69 -7.07 11.85 -6.49
C ALA A 69 -6.93 12.74 -7.75
N SER A 70 -5.93 13.62 -7.79
CA SER A 70 -5.65 14.50 -8.95
C SER A 70 -4.71 13.91 -10.00
N GLY A 71 -4.24 12.66 -9.83
CA GLY A 71 -3.37 11.97 -10.79
C GLY A 71 -1.87 12.01 -10.49
N GLY A 72 -1.47 12.56 -9.35
CA GLY A 72 -0.11 12.53 -8.88
C GLY A 72 0.45 11.10 -8.75
N GLY A 73 1.67 10.89 -9.24
CA GLY A 73 2.34 9.58 -9.24
C GLY A 73 1.86 8.60 -10.31
N ASN A 74 0.96 9.01 -11.22
CA ASN A 74 0.50 8.21 -12.36
C ASN A 74 -0.15 6.86 -11.96
N PHE A 75 -0.93 6.86 -10.89
CA PHE A 75 -1.72 5.68 -10.47
C PHE A 75 -2.95 5.54 -11.38
N PRO A 76 -3.02 4.49 -12.22
CA PRO A 76 -4.12 4.35 -13.17
C PRO A 76 -5.45 4.16 -12.43
N HIS A 77 -6.54 4.58 -13.08
CA HIS A 77 -7.92 4.47 -12.59
C HIS A 77 -8.29 5.32 -11.37
N VAL A 78 -7.34 5.76 -10.53
CA VAL A 78 -7.64 6.59 -9.34
C VAL A 78 -8.30 7.94 -9.72
N PRO A 79 -7.77 8.74 -10.66
CA PRO A 79 -8.36 10.06 -10.97
C PRO A 79 -9.70 9.97 -11.71
N GLY A 80 -9.97 8.82 -12.35
CA GLY A 80 -11.22 8.56 -13.06
C GLY A 80 -12.29 7.87 -12.21
N ALA A 81 -11.97 7.50 -10.96
CA ALA A 81 -12.90 6.83 -10.08
C ALA A 81 -14.02 7.80 -9.63
N LYS A 82 -15.23 7.27 -9.39
CA LYS A 82 -16.32 8.07 -8.85
C LYS A 82 -15.96 8.57 -7.45
N GLN A 83 -15.83 9.88 -7.29
CA GLN A 83 -15.69 10.50 -5.98
C GLN A 83 -17.00 10.38 -5.20
N VAL A 84 -16.97 9.65 -4.09
CA VAL A 84 -18.14 9.47 -3.20
C VAL A 84 -18.10 10.39 -1.99
N TRP A 85 -16.92 10.91 -1.63
CA TRP A 85 -16.70 11.84 -0.52
C TRP A 85 -15.36 12.58 -0.70
N ALA A 86 -15.29 13.83 -0.22
CA ALA A 86 -14.05 14.61 -0.11
C ALA A 86 -14.23 15.70 0.96
N ASN A 87 -13.14 16.10 1.61
CA ASN A 87 -13.05 17.29 2.45
C ASN A 87 -11.77 18.08 2.13
N SER A 88 -11.67 19.28 2.69
CA SER A 88 -10.50 20.17 2.52
C SER A 88 -9.57 20.17 3.74
N ASP A 89 -9.82 19.29 4.72
CA ASP A 89 -9.01 19.21 5.92
C ASP A 89 -7.64 18.60 5.59
N GLU A 90 -6.58 19.24 6.07
CA GLU A 90 -5.25 18.66 5.96
C GLU A 90 -5.18 17.34 6.72
N ILE A 91 -4.56 16.32 6.12
CA ILE A 91 -4.33 15.01 6.76
C ILE A 91 -3.66 15.19 8.13
N ARG A 92 -2.71 16.14 8.25
CA ARG A 92 -2.05 16.47 9.53
C ARG A 92 -3.07 16.92 10.59
N ASN A 93 -3.96 17.84 10.24
CA ASN A 93 -4.97 18.35 11.18
C ASN A 93 -5.99 17.27 11.53
N THR A 94 -6.37 16.42 10.57
CA THR A 94 -7.23 15.25 10.82
C THR A 94 -6.59 14.28 11.81
N ILE A 95 -5.28 14.00 11.68
CA ILE A 95 -4.54 13.16 12.64
C ILE A 95 -4.48 13.82 14.01
N ILE A 96 -4.18 15.12 14.09
CA ILE A 96 -4.15 15.87 15.36
C ILE A 96 -5.51 15.79 16.06
N ALA A 97 -6.60 16.05 15.34
CA ALA A 97 -7.95 16.00 15.87
C ALA A 97 -8.31 14.59 16.37
N TRP A 98 -7.93 13.54 15.62
CA TRP A 98 -8.13 12.15 16.04
C TRP A 98 -7.36 11.82 17.33
N VAL A 99 -6.08 12.20 17.42
CA VAL A 99 -5.25 11.97 18.62
C VAL A 99 -5.82 12.70 19.83
N GLN A 100 -6.21 13.97 19.67
CA GLN A 100 -6.83 14.77 20.72
C GLN A 100 -8.15 14.17 21.20
N ALA A 101 -9.01 13.72 20.28
CA ALA A 101 -10.28 13.09 20.61
C ALA A 101 -10.10 11.72 21.29
N LYS A 102 -9.07 10.95 20.92
CA LYS A 102 -8.76 9.67 21.56
C LYS A 102 -8.11 9.79 22.92
N GLY A 103 -7.36 10.87 23.18
CA GLY A 103 -6.67 11.13 24.45
C GLY A 103 -5.45 10.23 24.72
N SER A 104 -5.44 9.00 24.22
CA SER A 104 -4.31 8.07 24.25
C SER A 104 -4.15 7.37 22.90
N VAL A 105 -2.89 7.18 22.46
CA VAL A 105 -2.55 6.46 21.24
C VAL A 105 -2.05 5.07 21.61
N ASP A 106 -2.84 4.05 21.28
CA ASP A 106 -2.43 2.65 21.35
C ASP A 106 -2.21 2.10 19.93
N PRO A 107 -0.96 1.87 19.50
CA PRO A 107 -0.67 1.28 18.21
C PRO A 107 -1.38 -0.06 17.96
N ALA A 108 -1.61 -0.87 18.99
CA ALA A 108 -2.29 -2.16 18.83
C ALA A 108 -3.73 -2.02 18.33
N ALA A 109 -4.33 -0.82 18.46
CA ALA A 109 -5.69 -0.55 18.01
C ALA A 109 -5.81 -0.19 16.52
N PHE A 110 -4.71 0.14 15.84
CA PHE A 110 -4.76 0.62 14.45
C PHE A 110 -3.62 0.15 13.56
N ALA A 111 -2.46 -0.20 14.12
CA ALA A 111 -1.33 -0.69 13.36
C ALA A 111 -1.65 -2.08 12.79
N SER A 112 -1.48 -2.23 11.49
CA SER A 112 -1.54 -3.53 10.83
C SER A 112 -0.49 -3.57 9.72
N VAL A 113 0.08 -4.75 9.53
CA VAL A 113 0.97 -5.04 8.40
C VAL A 113 0.28 -6.13 7.59
N GLY A 114 -0.51 -5.72 6.60
CA GLY A 114 -1.22 -6.63 5.71
C GLY A 114 -0.36 -7.16 4.56
N TRP A 115 0.83 -6.61 4.35
CA TRP A 115 1.66 -6.91 3.20
C TRP A 115 3.06 -7.37 3.59
N ARG A 116 3.68 -8.15 2.72
CA ARG A 116 5.10 -8.49 2.83
C ARG A 116 5.74 -8.61 1.44
N LEU A 117 7.06 -8.43 1.40
CA LEU A 117 7.84 -8.74 0.20
C LEU A 117 8.11 -10.24 0.14
N THR A 118 7.83 -10.83 -1.01
CA THR A 118 8.21 -12.21 -1.31
C THR A 118 9.02 -12.28 -2.59
N ARG A 119 9.59 -13.45 -2.82
CA ARG A 119 10.35 -13.78 -4.00
C ARG A 119 10.11 -15.24 -4.34
N GLU A 120 9.38 -15.47 -5.43
CA GLU A 120 8.90 -16.82 -5.77
C GLU A 120 8.19 -17.48 -4.56
N GLY A 121 7.34 -16.69 -3.89
CA GLY A 121 6.61 -17.11 -2.68
C GLY A 121 7.42 -17.17 -1.38
N THR A 122 8.74 -17.01 -1.41
CA THR A 122 9.58 -17.00 -0.19
C THR A 122 9.67 -15.59 0.39
N PRO A 123 9.37 -15.35 1.69
CA PRO A 123 9.55 -14.04 2.31
C PRO A 123 10.99 -13.52 2.17
N VAL A 124 11.11 -12.24 1.83
CA VAL A 124 12.39 -11.53 1.67
C VAL A 124 13.00 -11.18 3.04
N PHE A 125 12.15 -10.92 4.01
CA PHE A 125 12.50 -10.64 5.41
C PHE A 125 11.84 -11.71 6.30
N PRO A 126 12.50 -12.11 7.40
CA PRO A 126 11.95 -13.05 8.38
C PRO A 126 10.72 -12.50 9.10
#